data_AF-A0AAD6HB48-F1
#
_entry.id   AF-A0AAD6HB48-F1
#
_cell.length_a   1.000
_cell.length_b   1.000
_cell.length_c   1.000
_cell.angle_alpha   90.00
_cell.angle_beta   90.00
_cell.angle_gamma   90.00
#
_symmetry.space_group_name_H-M   'P 1'
#
loop_
_entity.id
_entity.type
_entity.pdbx_description
1 polymer ?
#
loop_
_entity_poly.entity_id
_entity_poly.type
_entity_poly.pdbx_seq_one_letter_code
_entity_poly.pdbx_strand_id
1 'polypeptide(L)'
;MAMEVPIGPAQRSRRITLFLTNKVPPVLFLLEFPLAIYRVPTRDNGTHGCLDNRAITCLNMAPATGIAPPNWQSGIGTVILARKDKKDITPEHYEGIWMYCDYIRDYFGDGVSPTQLYRRTSFERWFEGYKREAIQMGRSEFINMPSLYP
;
A
#
# COMPACT_ATOMS: atom_id res chain seq x y z
N MET A 1 -7.73 0.56 -34.67
CA MET A 1 -8.03 1.94 -34.22
C MET A 1 -9.09 1.84 -33.11
N ALA A 2 -8.66 1.81 -31.85
CA ALA A 2 -9.57 1.71 -30.71
C ALA A 2 -9.98 3.12 -30.29
N MET A 3 -11.29 3.39 -30.33
CA MET A 3 -11.86 4.65 -29.82
C MET A 3 -11.82 4.63 -28.29
N GLU A 4 -11.12 5.58 -27.69
CA GLU A 4 -11.30 5.91 -26.28
C GLU A 4 -12.69 6.52 -26.11
N VAL A 5 -13.57 5.81 -25.40
CA VAL A 5 -14.87 6.34 -25.00
C VAL A 5 -14.65 7.26 -23.80
N PRO A 6 -14.97 8.57 -23.88
CA PRO A 6 -14.77 9.47 -22.75
C PRO A 6 -15.68 9.08 -21.59
N ILE A 7 -15.10 8.83 -20.42
CA ILE A 7 -15.86 8.49 -19.22
C ILE A 7 -16.44 9.77 -18.64
N GLY A 8 -17.77 9.89 -18.64
CA GLY A 8 -18.48 11.05 -18.10
C GLY A 8 -18.23 11.27 -16.60
N PRO A 9 -18.32 12.52 -16.11
CA PRO A 9 -17.97 12.91 -14.74
C PRO A 9 -18.78 12.18 -13.66
N ALA A 10 -20.05 11.85 -13.94
CA ALA A 10 -20.91 11.11 -13.01
C ALA A 10 -20.44 9.65 -12.77
N GLN A 11 -19.89 9.01 -13.81
CA GLN A 11 -19.42 7.63 -13.75
C GLN A 11 -18.01 7.55 -13.12
N ARG A 12 -17.21 8.60 -13.30
CA ARG A 12 -15.95 8.82 -12.57
C ARG A 12 -16.19 9.02 -11.07
N SER A 13 -17.19 9.83 -10.71
CA SER A 13 -17.59 10.10 -9.33
C SER A 13 -18.07 8.83 -8.60
N ARG A 14 -18.96 8.03 -9.22
CA ARG A 14 -19.45 6.77 -8.64
C ARG A 14 -18.35 5.73 -8.38
N ARG A 15 -17.34 5.64 -9.24
CA ARG A 15 -16.21 4.70 -9.06
C ARG A 15 -15.28 5.13 -7.91
N ILE A 16 -15.00 6.43 -7.78
CA ILE A 16 -14.18 6.95 -6.67
C ILE A 16 -14.88 6.72 -5.32
N THR A 17 -16.20 6.92 -5.25
CA THR A 17 -16.98 6.62 -4.03
C THR A 17 -16.88 5.15 -3.64
N LEU A 18 -16.85 4.22 -4.60
CA LEU A 18 -16.76 2.79 -4.32
C LEU A 18 -15.44 2.42 -3.63
N PHE A 19 -14.31 2.98 -4.08
CA PHE A 19 -12.98 2.66 -3.53
C PHE A 19 -12.84 3.03 -2.04
N LEU A 20 -13.44 4.16 -1.62
CA LEU A 20 -13.36 4.64 -0.24
C LEU A 20 -14.20 3.80 0.74
N THR A 21 -15.10 2.94 0.22
CA THR A 21 -15.88 2.02 1.06
C THR A 21 -15.10 0.76 1.43
N ASN A 22 -14.00 0.46 0.74
CA ASN A 22 -13.15 -0.68 1.08
C ASN A 22 -12.59 -0.54 2.51
N LYS A 23 -12.37 -1.70 3.13
CA LYS A 23 -11.70 -1.79 4.43
C LYS A 23 -10.22 -1.44 4.26
N VAL A 24 -9.68 -0.75 5.26
CA VAL A 24 -8.24 -0.54 5.38
C VAL A 24 -7.60 -1.89 5.74
N PRO A 25 -6.50 -2.31 5.08
CA PRO A 25 -5.79 -3.51 5.45
C PRO A 25 -5.38 -3.54 6.93
N PRO A 26 -5.34 -4.71 7.59
CA PRO A 26 -5.18 -4.77 9.05
C PRO A 26 -3.93 -4.08 9.59
N VAL A 27 -2.76 -4.28 8.97
CA VAL A 27 -1.51 -3.62 9.42
C VAL A 27 -1.60 -2.12 9.23
N LEU A 28 -2.14 -1.66 8.10
CA LEU A 28 -2.32 -0.23 7.84
C LEU A 28 -3.28 0.43 8.82
N PHE A 29 -4.32 -0.29 9.24
CA PHE A 29 -5.23 0.17 10.27
C PHE A 29 -4.53 0.35 11.62
N LEU A 30 -3.66 -0.59 12.02
CA LEU A 30 -2.87 -0.49 13.26
C LEU A 30 -1.85 0.66 13.21
N LEU A 31 -1.34 0.95 12.02
CA LEU A 31 -0.46 2.10 11.78
C LEU A 31 -1.23 3.41 11.61
N GLU A 32 -2.55 3.44 11.76
CA GLU A 32 -3.39 4.63 11.56
C GLU A 32 -3.31 5.23 10.14
N PHE A 33 -2.93 4.43 9.14
CA PHE A 33 -2.98 4.84 7.75
C PHE A 33 -4.39 4.64 7.18
N PRO A 34 -5.08 5.70 6.75
CA PRO A 34 -6.42 5.56 6.17
C PRO A 34 -6.36 5.06 4.71
N LEU A 35 -5.49 4.11 4.37
CA LEU A 35 -5.28 3.66 2.99
C LEU A 35 -6.17 2.45 2.66
N ALA A 36 -7.04 2.62 1.66
CA ALA A 36 -7.86 1.55 1.11
C ALA A 36 -7.25 1.03 -0.20
N ILE A 37 -7.39 -0.28 -0.43
CA ILE A 37 -6.88 -0.97 -1.61
C ILE A 37 -8.07 -1.55 -2.38
N TYR A 38 -8.15 -1.26 -3.67
CA TYR A 38 -9.13 -1.82 -4.58
C TYR A 38 -8.43 -2.58 -5.70
N ARG A 39 -8.76 -3.86 -5.87
CA ARG A 39 -8.24 -4.66 -6.98
C ARG A 39 -9.04 -4.38 -8.24
N VAL A 40 -8.36 -3.98 -9.31
CA VAL A 40 -9.00 -3.77 -10.62
C VAL A 40 -9.29 -5.14 -11.21
N PRO A 41 -10.55 -5.46 -11.57
CA PRO A 41 -10.87 -6.70 -12.24
C PRO A 41 -10.05 -6.84 -13.52
N THR A 42 -9.14 -7.80 -13.53
CA THR A 42 -8.35 -8.16 -14.71
C THR A 42 -9.02 -9.38 -15.33
N ARG A 43 -9.18 -9.39 -16.66
CA ARG A 43 -9.71 -10.58 -17.34
C ARG A 43 -8.75 -11.73 -17.10
N ASP A 44 -9.27 -12.82 -16.57
CA ASP A 44 -8.50 -14.04 -16.41
C ASP A 44 -8.08 -14.57 -17.78
N ASN A 45 -6.78 -14.55 -18.03
CA ASN A 45 -6.15 -15.04 -19.26
C ASN A 45 -5.27 -16.27 -18.98
N GLY A 46 -5.38 -16.89 -17.79
CA GLY A 46 -4.63 -18.07 -17.40
C GLY A 46 -3.15 -17.83 -17.05
N THR A 47 -2.66 -16.59 -17.12
CA THR A 47 -1.29 -16.23 -16.71
C THR A 47 -1.31 -15.47 -15.39
N HIS A 48 -1.24 -16.20 -14.27
CA HIS A 48 -1.27 -15.59 -12.93
C HIS A 48 0.10 -15.13 -12.41
N GLY A 49 1.20 -15.76 -12.85
CA GLY A 49 2.55 -15.44 -12.36
C GLY A 49 3.07 -14.06 -12.76
N CYS A 50 2.60 -13.50 -13.88
CA CYS A 50 2.97 -12.13 -14.29
C CYS A 50 2.16 -11.04 -13.58
N LEU A 51 1.23 -11.42 -12.69
CA LEU A 51 0.35 -10.52 -11.95
C LEU A 51 0.74 -10.41 -10.47
N ASP A 52 1.92 -10.91 -10.10
CA ASP A 52 2.39 -10.80 -8.72
C ASP A 52 2.65 -9.34 -8.36
N ASN A 53 2.17 -8.96 -7.17
CA ASN A 53 2.31 -7.61 -6.65
C ASN A 53 2.70 -7.69 -5.17
N ARG A 54 3.99 -7.95 -4.95
CA ARG A 54 4.55 -8.20 -3.62
C ARG A 54 4.24 -7.07 -2.64
N ALA A 55 4.30 -5.82 -3.08
CA ALA A 55 3.96 -4.68 -2.23
C ALA A 55 2.53 -4.81 -1.69
N ILE A 56 1.55 -5.14 -2.54
CA ILE A 56 0.15 -5.32 -2.11
C ILE A 56 -0.02 -6.57 -1.24
N THR A 57 0.73 -7.64 -1.49
CA THR A 57 0.78 -8.79 -0.58
C THR A 57 1.22 -8.36 0.82
N CYS A 58 2.33 -7.63 0.94
CA CYS A 58 2.84 -7.15 2.22
C CYS A 58 1.86 -6.20 2.91
N LEU A 59 1.22 -5.28 2.19
CA LEU A 59 0.21 -4.38 2.76
C LEU A 59 -1.03 -5.12 3.34
N ASN A 60 -1.36 -6.29 2.81
CA ASN A 60 -2.53 -7.09 3.22
C ASN A 60 -2.20 -8.20 4.22
N MET A 61 -0.98 -8.25 4.75
CA MET A 61 -0.60 -9.29 5.70
C MET A 61 -1.42 -9.25 7.00
N ALA A 62 -1.65 -10.43 7.59
CA ALA A 62 -2.27 -10.54 8.90
C ALA A 62 -1.25 -10.16 9.99
N PRO A 63 -1.57 -9.26 10.93
CA PRO A 63 -0.61 -8.79 11.95
C PRO A 63 -0.11 -9.86 12.90
N ALA A 64 -0.83 -10.99 13.00
CA ALA A 64 -0.47 -12.11 13.87
C ALA A 64 0.48 -13.11 13.20
N THR A 65 0.55 -13.15 11.87
CA THR A 65 1.31 -14.18 11.14
C THR A 65 2.29 -13.64 10.11
N GLY A 66 2.15 -12.38 9.70
CA GLY A 66 2.92 -11.82 8.59
C GLY A 66 2.52 -12.37 7.22
N ILE A 67 1.43 -13.13 7.14
CA ILE A 67 0.95 -13.79 5.91
C ILE A 67 -0.32 -13.11 5.42
N ALA A 68 -0.36 -12.71 4.14
CA ALA A 68 -1.56 -12.21 3.50
C ALA A 68 -2.60 -13.33 3.34
N PRO A 69 -3.91 -13.06 3.41
CA PRO A 69 -4.93 -14.07 3.13
C PRO A 69 -4.84 -14.53 1.66
N PRO A 70 -5.34 -15.73 1.32
CA PRO A 70 -5.10 -16.35 0.01
C PRO A 70 -5.41 -15.47 -1.21
N ASN A 71 -6.46 -14.66 -1.15
CA ASN A 71 -6.88 -13.77 -2.23
C ASN A 71 -5.91 -12.59 -2.50
N TRP A 72 -4.93 -12.37 -1.61
CA TRP A 72 -3.88 -11.35 -1.69
C TRP A 72 -2.46 -11.96 -1.73
N GLN A 73 -2.32 -13.27 -1.92
CA GLN A 73 -1.00 -13.92 -1.97
C GLN A 73 -0.38 -13.94 -3.38
N SER A 74 -1.20 -14.10 -4.42
CA SER A 74 -0.73 -14.21 -5.80
C SER A 74 -1.76 -13.71 -6.81
N GLY A 75 -1.30 -13.48 -8.05
CA GLY A 75 -2.19 -13.12 -9.15
C GLY A 75 -2.92 -11.78 -8.98
N ILE A 76 -2.46 -10.92 -8.07
CA ILE A 76 -3.16 -9.70 -7.61
C ILE A 76 -3.45 -8.74 -8.78
N GLY A 77 -2.48 -8.55 -9.66
CA GLY A 77 -2.57 -7.66 -10.81
C GLY A 77 -2.64 -6.19 -10.40
N THR A 78 -3.37 -5.41 -11.19
CA THR A 78 -3.50 -3.96 -10.98
C THR A 78 -4.40 -3.64 -9.80
N VAL A 79 -3.97 -2.70 -8.96
CA VAL A 79 -4.79 -2.14 -7.88
C VAL A 79 -4.85 -0.63 -7.96
N ILE A 80 -5.86 -0.06 -7.31
CA ILE A 80 -6.01 1.35 -7.04
C ILE A 80 -5.86 1.54 -5.53
N LEU A 81 -5.02 2.48 -5.14
CA LEU A 81 -4.83 2.90 -3.76
C LEU A 81 -5.50 4.25 -3.57
N ALA A 82 -6.26 4.39 -2.47
CA ALA A 82 -6.93 5.65 -2.16
C ALA A 82 -6.94 5.88 -0.65
N ARG A 83 -6.61 7.10 -0.23
CA ARG A 83 -6.77 7.48 1.17
C ARG A 83 -8.23 7.83 1.47
N LYS A 84 -8.77 7.25 2.54
CA LYS A 84 -10.15 7.46 3.02
C LYS A 84 -10.39 8.89 3.52
N ASP A 85 -9.33 9.58 3.96
CA ASP A 85 -9.36 10.99 4.33
C ASP A 85 -9.29 11.94 3.11
N LYS A 86 -9.23 11.39 1.89
CA LYS A 86 -9.16 12.12 0.61
C LYS A 86 -7.93 13.01 0.47
N LYS A 87 -6.90 12.82 1.29
CA LYS A 87 -5.60 13.46 1.10
C LYS A 87 -4.81 12.76 0.01
N ASP A 88 -3.82 13.46 -0.52
CA ASP A 88 -2.92 12.89 -1.51
C ASP A 88 -1.98 11.86 -0.88
N ILE A 89 -1.58 10.90 -1.71
CA ILE A 89 -0.51 9.94 -1.42
C ILE A 89 0.47 10.01 -2.58
N THR A 90 1.73 10.28 -2.29
CA THR A 90 2.78 10.32 -3.30
C THR A 90 3.33 8.91 -3.53
N PRO A 91 4.03 8.65 -4.64
CA PRO A 91 4.74 7.38 -4.84
C PRO A 91 5.70 7.04 -3.69
N GLU A 92 6.37 8.04 -3.11
CA GLU A 92 7.34 7.89 -2.02
C GLU A 92 6.66 7.55 -0.69
N HIS A 93 5.48 8.11 -0.44
CA HIS A 93 4.63 7.69 0.66
C HIS A 93 4.24 6.22 0.53
N TYR A 94 3.77 5.82 -0.66
CA TYR A 94 3.45 4.43 -0.92
C TYR A 94 4.68 3.54 -0.73
N GLU A 95 5.84 3.97 -1.24
CA GLU A 95 7.12 3.27 -1.09
C GLU A 95 7.46 3.01 0.37
N GLY A 96 7.47 4.06 1.20
CA GLY A 96 7.75 3.95 2.61
C GLY A 96 6.79 3.02 3.35
N ILE A 97 5.49 3.09 3.05
CA ILE A 97 4.48 2.24 3.70
C ILE A 97 4.72 0.76 3.36
N TRP A 98 4.91 0.41 2.09
CA TRP A 98 5.07 -1.00 1.72
C TRP A 98 6.43 -1.56 2.17
N MET A 99 7.50 -0.75 2.11
CA MET A 99 8.81 -1.12 2.63
C MET A 99 8.78 -1.36 4.14
N TYR A 100 8.04 -0.54 4.90
CA TYR A 100 7.86 -0.79 6.33
C TYR A 100 7.10 -2.07 6.62
N CYS A 101 6.10 -2.40 5.79
CA CYS A 101 5.38 -3.68 5.92
C CYS A 101 6.28 -4.88 5.57
N ASP A 102 7.15 -4.76 4.55
CA ASP A 102 8.15 -5.79 4.26
C ASP A 102 9.16 -5.94 5.41
N TYR A 103 9.62 -4.82 5.99
CA TYR A 103 10.47 -4.83 7.19
C TYR A 103 9.80 -5.52 8.40
N ILE A 104 8.52 -5.25 8.67
CA ILE A 104 7.77 -5.95 9.72
C ILE A 104 7.70 -7.46 9.43
N ARG A 105 7.53 -7.83 8.15
CA ARG A 105 7.44 -9.23 7.73
C ARG A 105 8.72 -10.01 8.04
N ASP A 106 9.89 -9.38 7.94
CA ASP A 106 11.17 -10.02 8.23
C ASP A 106 11.26 -10.54 9.68
N TYR A 107 10.64 -9.85 10.65
CA TYR A 107 10.59 -10.31 12.04
C TYR A 107 9.88 -11.66 12.21
N PHE A 108 8.88 -11.96 11.37
CA PHE A 108 8.24 -13.28 11.39
C PHE A 108 9.17 -14.38 10.85
N GLY A 109 10.04 -14.04 9.89
CA GLY A 109 11.10 -14.95 9.41
C GLY A 109 12.10 -15.30 10.51
N ASP A 110 12.38 -14.34 11.39
CA ASP A 110 13.30 -14.49 12.52
C ASP A 110 12.64 -15.08 13.79
N GLY A 111 11.33 -15.39 13.73
CA GLY A 111 10.59 -15.92 14.88
C GLY A 111 10.31 -14.90 16.00
N VAL A 112 10.44 -13.60 15.71
CA VAL A 112 10.24 -12.50 16.66
C VAL A 112 8.87 -11.86 16.46
N SER A 113 8.18 -11.51 17.55
CA SER A 113 6.89 -10.80 17.49
C SER A 113 7.09 -9.30 17.18
N PRO A 114 6.56 -8.76 16.07
CA PRO A 114 6.74 -7.35 15.71
C PRO A 114 5.69 -6.41 16.33
N THR A 115 5.07 -6.80 17.44
CA THR A 115 3.97 -6.03 18.07
C THR A 115 4.31 -4.57 18.37
N GLN A 116 5.58 -4.27 18.68
CA GLN A 116 6.05 -2.90 18.92
C GLN A 116 6.12 -2.04 17.66
N LEU A 117 6.17 -2.66 16.47
CA LEU A 117 6.24 -1.99 15.18
C LEU A 117 4.87 -1.55 14.67
N TYR A 118 3.77 -2.09 15.21
CA TYR A 118 2.40 -1.69 14.87
C TYR A 118 1.97 -0.40 15.59
N ARG A 119 2.81 0.64 15.51
CA ARG A 119 2.53 1.96 16.08
C ARG A 119 2.95 3.03 15.08
N ARG A 120 2.13 4.08 14.96
CA ARG A 120 2.43 5.26 14.16
C ARG A 120 3.84 5.80 14.44
N THR A 121 4.21 5.96 15.72
CA THR A 121 5.51 6.49 16.12
C THR A 121 6.69 5.60 15.73
N SER A 122 6.50 4.28 15.73
CA SER A 122 7.50 3.31 15.26
C SER A 122 7.74 3.46 13.76
N PHE A 123 6.67 3.63 12.97
CA PHE A 123 6.77 3.94 11.55
C PHE A 123 7.45 5.29 11.33
N GLU A 124 7.01 6.37 11.97
CA GLU A 124 7.54 7.73 11.75
C GLU A 124 9.06 7.75 12.00
N ARG A 125 9.50 7.14 13.10
CA ARG A 125 10.93 7.02 13.42
C ARG A 125 11.70 6.24 12.37
N TRP A 126 11.18 5.09 11.94
CA TRP A 126 11.82 4.28 10.90
C TRP A 126 11.89 5.06 9.57
N PHE A 127 10.81 5.75 9.22
CA PHE A 127 10.66 6.44 7.95
C PHE A 127 11.59 7.66 7.84
N GLU A 128 11.85 8.38 8.93
CA GLU A 128 12.91 9.40 8.96
C GLU A 128 14.31 8.81 8.70
N GLY A 129 14.58 7.58 9.16
CA GLY A 129 15.79 6.85 8.79
C GLY A 129 15.85 6.56 7.29
N TYR A 130 14.78 5.93 6.79
CA TYR A 130 14.63 5.57 5.38
C TYR A 130 14.78 6.77 4.44
N LYS A 131 14.15 7.91 4.75
CA LYS A 131 14.30 9.16 3.98
C LYS A 131 15.74 9.63 3.91
N ARG A 132 16.47 9.63 5.04
CA ARG A 132 17.87 10.07 5.08
C ARG A 132 18.75 9.19 4.21
N GLU A 133 18.56 7.87 4.27
CA GLU A 133 19.29 6.92 3.42
C GLU A 133 18.98 7.14 1.93
N ALA A 134 17.70 7.30 1.57
CA ALA A 134 17.30 7.58 0.20
C ALA A 134 17.93 8.87 -0.34
N ILE A 135 17.93 9.95 0.46
CA ILE A 135 18.55 11.23 0.11
C ILE A 135 20.07 11.08 -0.06
N GLN A 136 20.75 10.32 0.82
CA GLN A 136 22.18 10.03 0.68
C GLN A 136 22.52 9.23 -0.59
N MET A 137 21.59 8.39 -1.05
CA MET A 137 21.69 7.67 -2.32
C MET A 137 21.32 8.53 -3.54
N GLY A 138 21.03 9.83 -3.35
CA GLY A 138 20.75 10.77 -4.44
C GLY A 138 19.28 10.89 -4.85
N ARG A 139 18.35 10.32 -4.06
CA ARG A 139 16.90 10.39 -4.33
C ARG A 139 16.30 11.68 -3.80
N SER A 140 16.26 12.70 -4.66
CA SER A 140 15.81 14.04 -4.32
C SER A 140 14.31 14.15 -4.06
N GLU A 141 13.51 13.19 -4.55
CA GLU A 141 12.07 13.11 -4.33
C GLU A 141 11.68 13.01 -2.84
N PHE A 142 12.58 12.57 -1.97
CA PHE A 142 12.35 12.49 -0.51
C PHE A 142 12.65 13.79 0.25
N ILE A 143 13.29 14.80 -0.36
CA ILE A 143 13.76 16.00 0.34
C ILE A 143 12.61 16.86 0.86
N ASN A 144 11.60 17.09 0.02
CA ASN A 144 10.47 18.00 0.31
C ASN A 144 9.15 17.23 0.41
N MET A 145 9.21 15.98 0.84
CA MET A 145 8.05 15.13 0.91
C MET A 145 7.10 15.63 2.02
N PRO A 146 5.80 15.82 1.74
CA PRO A 146 4.84 16.27 2.74
C PRO A 146 4.68 15.26 3.88
N SER A 147 4.10 15.68 5.00
CA SER A 147 3.77 14.74 6.08
C SER A 147 2.74 13.72 5.60
N LEU A 148 3.01 12.44 5.86
CA LEU A 148 2.09 11.36 5.54
C LEU A 148 0.86 11.39 6.46
N TYR A 149 1.07 11.71 7.73
CA TYR A 149 0.00 11.83 8.71
C TYR A 149 -0.52 13.27 8.85
N PRO A 150 -1.79 13.44 9.30
CA PRO A 150 -2.32 14.74 9.71
C PRO A 150 -1.51 15.37 10.86
#